data_AF-A0A355U233-F1
#
_entry.id   AF-A0A355U233-F1
#
_cell.length_a   1.000
_cell.length_b   1.000
_cell.length_c   1.000
_cell.angle_alpha   90.00
_cell.angle_beta   90.00
_cell.angle_gamma   90.00
#
_symmetry.space_group_name_H-M   'P 1'
#
loop_
_entity.id
_entity.type
_entity.pdbx_description
1 polymer ?
#
loop_
_entity_poly.entity_id
_entity_poly.type
_entity_poly.pdbx_seq_one_letter_code
_entity_poly.pdbx_strand_id
1 'polypeptide(L)'
;MAKTIDRNNFCEFLKCIESAGFVTNELISAKTNIIYAYAFYLIGKYDYGISESDLRTIVTKMIFFFTLSTRYVGSFESLMEQDMANLPQEKTTSAFKNFFDSLSRSVLTDDFFNITLIGYGGLETTNSKSPAFLSYIASQNILDSHVLFSKTNMSTITLYQEWARGTRKAVELHHLYPKAYLKESLGLKQKQINQVANYAFIEWTDNMDISDEAPSQYYPEMTAGKEESEIRKMEAEHALPIGWENMNYESFLSFRRKNMAQIIKKGYEKLNADH
;
A
#
# COMPACT_ATOMS: atom_id res chain seq x y z
N MET A 1 17.61 -22.61 13.98
CA MET A 1 18.08 -21.33 14.58
C MET A 1 19.24 -20.69 13.83
N ALA A 2 20.31 -21.40 13.45
CA ALA A 2 21.44 -20.76 12.73
C ALA A 2 21.03 -20.08 11.41
N LYS A 3 20.15 -20.71 10.62
CA LYS A 3 19.65 -20.17 9.34
C LYS A 3 18.74 -18.95 9.49
N THR A 4 17.98 -18.85 10.59
CA THR A 4 16.99 -17.78 10.81
C THR A 4 17.65 -16.47 11.24
N ILE A 5 18.80 -16.55 11.93
CA ILE A 5 19.61 -15.38 12.34
C ILE A 5 20.74 -15.08 11.36
N ASP A 6 20.80 -15.79 10.23
CA ASP A 6 21.79 -15.56 9.20
C ASP A 6 21.56 -14.19 8.55
N ARG A 7 22.60 -13.35 8.57
CA ARG A 7 22.53 -11.97 8.10
C ARG A 7 22.25 -11.91 6.60
N ASN A 8 22.83 -12.79 5.81
CA ASN A 8 22.66 -12.76 4.35
C ASN A 8 21.22 -13.13 3.98
N ASN A 9 20.65 -14.17 4.58
CA ASN A 9 19.25 -14.53 4.40
C ASN A 9 18.31 -13.38 4.73
N PHE A 10 18.55 -12.70 5.86
CA PHE A 10 17.73 -11.58 6.26
C PHE A 10 17.86 -10.40 5.29
N CYS A 11 19.09 -10.06 4.86
CA CYS A 11 19.32 -8.99 3.88
C CYS A 11 18.65 -9.27 2.53
N GLU A 12 18.70 -10.49 2.01
CA GLU A 12 18.00 -10.84 0.76
C GLU A 12 16.49 -10.85 0.93
N PHE A 13 15.98 -11.30 2.09
CA PHE A 13 14.57 -11.22 2.41
C PHE A 13 14.05 -9.78 2.51
N LEU A 14 14.83 -8.84 3.08
CA LEU A 14 14.45 -7.42 3.14
C LEU A 14 14.22 -6.83 1.74
N LYS A 15 15.02 -7.25 0.74
CA LYS A 15 14.81 -6.80 -0.65
C LYS A 15 13.48 -7.30 -1.22
N CYS A 16 12.94 -8.42 -0.74
CA CYS A 16 11.61 -8.90 -1.11
C CYS A 16 10.51 -7.99 -0.53
N ILE A 17 10.68 -7.51 0.70
CA ILE A 17 9.76 -6.55 1.34
C ILE A 17 9.74 -5.22 0.56
N GLU A 18 10.92 -4.72 0.22
CA GLU A 18 11.07 -3.48 -0.56
C GLU A 18 10.46 -3.63 -1.96
N SER A 19 10.72 -4.74 -2.64
CA SER A 19 10.12 -5.05 -3.95
C SER A 19 8.60 -5.17 -3.91
N ALA A 20 8.03 -5.49 -2.73
CA ALA A 20 6.58 -5.52 -2.51
C ALA A 20 6.00 -4.13 -2.20
N GLY A 21 6.80 -3.06 -2.30
CA GLY A 21 6.40 -1.67 -2.08
C GLY A 21 6.45 -1.21 -0.61
N PHE A 22 6.78 -2.10 0.33
CA PHE A 22 6.86 -1.80 1.77
C PHE A 22 8.26 -1.33 2.17
N VAL A 23 8.64 -0.16 1.66
CA VAL A 23 10.03 0.34 1.68
C VAL A 23 10.54 0.79 3.05
N THR A 24 9.66 0.89 4.05
CA THR A 24 10.06 1.19 5.43
C THR A 24 9.24 0.44 6.46
N ASN A 25 9.75 0.39 7.70
CA ASN A 25 9.05 -0.26 8.81
C ASN A 25 7.69 0.39 9.12
N GLU A 26 7.49 1.66 8.77
CA GLU A 26 6.25 2.38 9.03
C GLU A 26 5.11 1.90 8.12
N LEU A 27 5.43 1.24 7.01
CA LEU A 27 4.49 0.61 6.08
C LEU A 27 4.15 -0.84 6.46
N ILE A 28 4.79 -1.40 7.49
CA ILE A 28 4.52 -2.75 7.97
C ILE A 28 3.50 -2.69 9.11
N SER A 29 2.25 -3.06 8.83
CA SER A 29 1.15 -3.07 9.82
C SER A 29 1.15 -4.32 10.71
N ALA A 30 1.59 -5.47 10.20
CA ALA A 30 1.50 -6.76 10.88
C ALA A 30 2.84 -7.50 10.85
N LYS A 31 3.53 -7.55 11.98
CA LYS A 31 4.82 -8.26 12.12
C LYS A 31 4.69 -9.76 11.85
N THR A 32 3.56 -10.37 12.21
CA THR A 32 3.30 -11.80 12.02
C THR A 32 3.33 -12.20 10.55
N ASN A 33 2.73 -11.41 9.65
CA ASN A 33 2.80 -11.64 8.21
C ASN A 33 4.24 -11.67 7.70
N ILE A 34 5.09 -10.75 8.17
CA ILE A 34 6.51 -10.69 7.79
C ILE A 34 7.29 -11.89 8.34
N ILE A 35 7.03 -12.28 9.58
CA ILE A 35 7.65 -13.45 10.21
C ILE A 35 7.34 -14.72 9.41
N TYR A 36 6.07 -14.91 9.01
CA TYR A 36 5.68 -16.08 8.24
C TYR A 36 6.14 -16.03 6.78
N ALA A 37 6.14 -14.86 6.15
CA ALA A 37 6.80 -14.69 4.85
C ALA A 37 8.28 -15.09 4.92
N TYR A 38 9.00 -14.73 5.99
CA TYR A 38 10.39 -15.13 6.19
C TYR A 38 10.53 -16.64 6.45
N ALA A 39 9.60 -17.25 7.19
CA ALA A 39 9.58 -18.70 7.38
C ALA A 39 9.43 -19.43 6.04
N PHE A 40 8.48 -19.02 5.20
CA PHE A 40 8.31 -19.59 3.86
C PHE A 40 9.48 -19.29 2.92
N TYR A 41 10.10 -18.11 3.03
CA TYR A 41 11.34 -17.80 2.31
C TYR A 41 12.44 -18.82 2.63
N LEU A 42 12.65 -19.13 3.92
CA LEU A 42 13.66 -20.10 4.34
C LEU A 42 13.31 -21.52 3.88
N ILE A 43 12.03 -21.90 3.91
CA ILE A 43 11.56 -23.19 3.39
C ILE A 43 11.80 -23.29 1.88
N GLY A 44 11.42 -22.26 1.12
CA GLY A 44 11.68 -22.22 -0.32
C GLY A 44 13.18 -22.34 -0.65
N LYS A 45 14.02 -21.63 0.11
CA LYS A 45 15.48 -21.68 -0.06
C LYS A 45 16.09 -23.04 0.28
N TYR A 46 15.76 -23.60 1.43
CA TYR A 46 16.49 -24.76 1.99
C TYR A 46 15.82 -26.10 1.73
N ASP A 47 14.50 -26.15 1.65
CA ASP A 47 13.75 -27.40 1.51
C ASP A 47 13.33 -27.64 0.05
N TYR A 48 13.12 -26.57 -0.72
CA TYR A 48 12.80 -26.62 -2.15
C TYR A 48 13.99 -26.28 -3.05
N GLY A 49 15.10 -25.77 -2.50
CA GLY A 49 16.30 -25.42 -3.27
C GLY A 49 16.07 -24.33 -4.33
N ILE A 50 15.10 -23.44 -4.11
CA ILE A 50 14.71 -22.40 -5.07
C ILE A 50 15.83 -21.38 -5.22
N SER A 51 16.07 -20.92 -6.46
CA SER A 51 17.05 -19.88 -6.75
C SER A 51 16.69 -18.56 -6.05
N GLU A 52 17.69 -17.76 -5.67
CA GLU A 52 17.45 -16.45 -5.02
C GLU A 52 16.59 -15.51 -5.87
N SER A 53 16.73 -15.58 -7.20
CA SER A 53 15.94 -14.76 -8.13
C SER A 53 14.46 -15.18 -8.11
N ASP A 54 14.18 -16.48 -8.23
CA ASP A 54 12.80 -16.99 -8.20
C ASP A 54 12.17 -16.78 -6.84
N LEU A 55 12.93 -17.02 -5.76
CA LEU A 55 12.47 -16.86 -4.40
C LEU A 55 12.09 -15.40 -4.12
N ARG A 56 12.88 -14.43 -4.62
CA ARG A 56 12.55 -13.01 -4.53
C ARG A 56 11.21 -12.73 -5.20
N THR A 57 10.98 -13.21 -6.41
CA THR A 57 9.72 -13.00 -7.13
C THR A 57 8.53 -13.60 -6.37
N ILE A 58 8.67 -14.85 -5.90
CA ILE A 58 7.59 -15.55 -5.18
C ILE A 58 7.29 -14.87 -3.85
N VAL A 59 8.32 -14.60 -3.04
CA VAL A 59 8.14 -14.05 -1.69
C VAL A 59 7.68 -12.59 -1.72
N THR A 60 8.08 -11.81 -2.73
CA THR A 60 7.53 -10.46 -2.97
C THR A 60 6.00 -10.51 -3.13
N LYS A 61 5.49 -11.41 -3.97
CA LYS A 61 4.04 -11.61 -4.16
C LYS A 61 3.36 -12.04 -2.86
N MET A 62 3.98 -12.95 -2.11
CA MET A 62 3.46 -13.43 -0.84
C MET A 62 3.35 -12.33 0.21
N ILE A 63 4.37 -11.47 0.35
CA ILE A 63 4.37 -10.36 1.32
C ILE A 63 3.21 -9.41 1.03
N PHE A 64 3.01 -9.05 -0.24
CA PHE A 64 1.89 -8.20 -0.64
C PHE A 64 0.55 -8.86 -0.34
N PHE A 65 0.37 -10.12 -0.75
CA PHE A 65 -0.83 -10.90 -0.48
C PHE A 65 -1.14 -11.01 1.03
N PHE A 66 -0.19 -11.48 1.84
CA PHE A 66 -0.38 -11.68 3.27
C PHE A 66 -0.78 -10.39 3.97
N THR A 67 -0.16 -9.28 3.58
CA THR A 67 -0.45 -7.96 4.14
C THR A 67 -1.85 -7.49 3.75
N LEU A 68 -2.17 -7.50 2.45
CA LEU A 68 -3.45 -7.01 1.93
C LEU A 68 -4.63 -7.82 2.46
N SER A 69 -4.52 -9.15 2.50
CA SER A 69 -5.60 -10.02 2.98
C SER A 69 -5.60 -10.20 4.50
N THR A 70 -4.68 -9.55 5.21
CA THR A 70 -4.48 -9.72 6.67
C THR A 70 -4.31 -11.18 7.10
N ARG A 71 -3.66 -11.99 6.25
CA ARG A 71 -3.73 -13.46 6.30
C ARG A 71 -3.40 -14.03 7.67
N TYR A 72 -2.29 -13.59 8.27
CA TYR A 72 -1.83 -14.09 9.57
C TYR A 72 -1.99 -13.06 10.69
N VAL A 73 -3.17 -12.43 10.76
CA VAL A 73 -3.54 -11.48 11.82
C VAL A 73 -4.70 -12.04 12.63
N GLY A 74 -4.65 -11.91 13.96
CA GLY A 74 -5.68 -12.43 14.87
C GLY A 74 -5.48 -13.93 15.19
N SER A 75 -6.50 -14.75 14.98
CA SER A 75 -6.43 -16.22 15.19
C SER A 75 -5.84 -16.93 13.97
N PHE A 76 -4.55 -16.75 13.74
CA PHE A 76 -3.87 -17.19 12.51
C PHE A 76 -3.20 -18.56 12.60
N GLU A 77 -3.02 -19.11 13.80
CA GLU A 77 -2.21 -20.33 14.02
C GLU A 77 -2.72 -21.50 13.17
N SER A 78 -4.04 -21.76 13.19
CA SER A 78 -4.66 -22.81 12.39
C SER A 78 -4.49 -22.60 10.88
N LEU A 79 -4.51 -21.35 10.41
CA LEU A 79 -4.33 -21.04 8.98
C LEU A 79 -2.87 -21.26 8.57
N MET A 80 -1.92 -20.88 9.42
CA MET A 80 -0.50 -21.11 9.20
C MET A 80 -0.17 -22.60 9.17
N GLU A 81 -0.70 -23.38 10.12
CA GLU A 81 -0.56 -24.83 10.13
C GLU A 81 -1.14 -25.47 8.86
N GLN A 82 -2.33 -25.03 8.45
CA GLN A 82 -2.96 -25.49 7.22
C GLN A 82 -2.10 -25.16 5.98
N ASP A 83 -1.57 -23.95 5.88
CA ASP A 83 -0.73 -23.57 4.73
C ASP A 83 0.56 -24.37 4.69
N MET A 84 1.18 -24.59 5.85
CA MET A 84 2.40 -25.41 5.97
C MET A 84 2.14 -26.87 5.58
N ALA A 85 1.04 -27.45 6.06
CA ALA A 85 0.68 -28.84 5.78
C ALA A 85 0.33 -29.08 4.30
N ASN A 86 -0.21 -28.06 3.63
CA ASN A 86 -0.58 -28.13 2.21
C ASN A 86 0.54 -27.74 1.25
N LEU A 87 1.74 -27.44 1.75
CA LEU A 87 2.89 -27.20 0.88
C LEU A 87 3.13 -28.41 -0.04
N PRO A 88 3.43 -28.18 -1.33
CA PRO A 88 3.57 -29.28 -2.29
C PRO A 88 4.65 -30.28 -1.90
N GLN A 89 4.34 -31.58 -2.00
CA GLN A 89 5.33 -32.64 -1.75
C GLN A 89 6.40 -32.68 -2.83
N GLU A 90 6.02 -32.33 -4.07
CA GLU A 90 6.95 -32.11 -5.17
C GLU A 90 7.76 -30.84 -4.88
N LYS A 91 9.02 -31.00 -4.46
CA LYS A 91 9.91 -29.91 -4.02
C LYS A 91 10.51 -29.13 -5.19
N THR A 92 9.66 -28.62 -6.08
CA THR A 92 10.08 -27.81 -7.25
C THR A 92 9.69 -26.35 -7.09
N THR A 93 10.46 -25.45 -7.72
CA THR A 93 10.15 -24.00 -7.77
C THR A 93 8.73 -23.75 -8.29
N SER A 94 8.35 -24.43 -9.38
CA SER A 94 7.03 -24.27 -10.00
C SER A 94 5.89 -24.69 -9.09
N ALA A 95 6.03 -25.83 -8.38
CA ALA A 95 5.00 -26.27 -7.43
C ALA A 95 4.84 -25.28 -6.28
N PHE A 96 5.96 -24.82 -5.68
CA PHE A 96 5.94 -23.85 -4.59
C PHE A 96 5.29 -22.52 -5.01
N LYS A 97 5.68 -21.99 -6.18
CA LYS A 97 5.07 -20.79 -6.77
C LYS A 97 3.57 -20.98 -7.02
N ASN A 98 3.17 -22.07 -7.66
CA ASN A 98 1.77 -22.32 -8.01
C ASN A 98 0.88 -22.44 -6.77
N PHE A 99 1.39 -23.00 -5.67
CA PHE A 99 0.68 -23.04 -4.40
C PHE A 99 0.31 -21.64 -3.92
N PHE A 100 1.30 -20.73 -3.78
CA PHE A 100 1.04 -19.37 -3.30
C PHE A 100 0.26 -18.52 -4.30
N ASP A 101 0.52 -18.66 -5.60
CA ASP A 101 -0.26 -17.97 -6.63
C ASP A 101 -1.74 -18.39 -6.58
N SER A 102 -2.03 -19.68 -6.39
CA SER A 102 -3.40 -20.19 -6.28
C SER A 102 -4.08 -19.73 -5.00
N LEU A 103 -3.34 -19.75 -3.89
CA LEU A 103 -3.82 -19.27 -2.59
C LEU A 103 -4.13 -17.77 -2.60
N SER A 104 -3.28 -16.98 -3.27
CA SER A 104 -3.52 -15.54 -3.46
C SER A 104 -4.78 -15.30 -4.30
N ARG A 105 -4.93 -16.00 -5.44
CA ARG A 105 -6.10 -15.83 -6.34
C ARG A 105 -7.42 -16.27 -5.70
N SER A 106 -7.41 -17.26 -4.81
CA SER A 106 -8.64 -17.71 -4.13
C SER A 106 -9.16 -16.70 -3.10
N VAL A 107 -8.28 -15.83 -2.58
CA VAL A 107 -8.62 -14.81 -1.58
C VAL A 107 -8.80 -13.44 -2.21
N LEU A 108 -7.88 -13.02 -3.08
CA LEU A 108 -7.88 -11.72 -3.75
C LEU A 108 -8.71 -11.78 -5.04
N THR A 109 -10.00 -12.06 -4.89
CA THR A 109 -10.98 -12.13 -5.98
C THR A 109 -11.45 -10.74 -6.43
N ASP A 110 -12.20 -10.68 -7.54
CA ASP A 110 -12.82 -9.41 -7.96
C ASP A 110 -13.77 -8.85 -6.88
N ASP A 111 -14.50 -9.70 -6.16
CA ASP A 111 -15.36 -9.28 -5.05
C ASP A 111 -14.55 -8.72 -3.88
N PHE A 112 -13.35 -9.29 -3.60
CA PHE A 112 -12.46 -8.73 -2.59
C PHE A 112 -12.12 -7.27 -2.93
N PHE A 113 -11.67 -6.99 -4.16
CA PHE A 113 -11.29 -5.63 -4.57
C PHE A 113 -12.49 -4.68 -4.69
N ASN A 114 -13.64 -5.17 -5.19
CA ASN A 114 -14.80 -4.32 -5.51
C ASN A 114 -15.80 -4.17 -4.36
N ILE A 115 -15.69 -4.97 -3.30
CA ILE A 115 -16.62 -4.95 -2.16
C ILE A 115 -15.84 -4.90 -0.84
N THR A 116 -15.10 -5.97 -0.52
CA THR A 116 -14.48 -6.13 0.81
C THR A 116 -13.45 -5.04 1.12
N LEU A 117 -12.59 -4.73 0.16
CA LEU A 117 -11.50 -3.77 0.31
C LEU A 117 -12.00 -2.32 0.41
N ILE A 118 -13.13 -2.00 -0.22
CA ILE A 118 -13.70 -0.65 -0.21
C ILE A 118 -14.39 -0.33 1.14
N GLY A 119 -15.04 -1.33 1.75
CA GLY A 119 -15.82 -1.15 2.98
C GLY A 119 -15.01 -1.21 4.28
N TYR A 120 -15.71 -1.50 5.38
CA TYR A 120 -15.17 -1.54 6.76
C TYR A 120 -14.01 -2.51 6.97
N GLY A 121 -13.94 -3.58 6.17
CA GLY A 121 -12.84 -4.55 6.21
C GLY A 121 -11.53 -4.02 5.60
N GLY A 122 -11.57 -2.88 4.90
CA GLY A 122 -10.41 -2.30 4.23
C GLY A 122 -10.29 -0.79 4.40
N LEU A 123 -10.76 -0.03 3.40
CA LEU A 123 -10.50 1.41 3.24
C LEU A 123 -11.53 2.32 3.93
N GLU A 124 -12.63 1.79 4.44
CA GLU A 124 -13.54 2.52 5.32
C GLU A 124 -13.06 2.46 6.78
N THR A 125 -11.97 3.18 7.06
CA THR A 125 -11.33 3.17 8.38
C THR A 125 -10.69 4.51 8.70
N THR A 126 -10.42 4.71 10.00
CA THR A 126 -9.65 5.86 10.51
C THR A 126 -8.21 5.50 10.88
N ASN A 127 -7.86 4.22 10.82
CA ASN A 127 -6.54 3.74 11.16
C ASN A 127 -5.59 3.91 9.98
N SER A 128 -4.71 4.92 10.02
CA SER A 128 -3.68 5.15 9.01
C SER A 128 -2.57 4.08 9.00
N LYS A 129 -2.63 3.10 9.89
CA LYS A 129 -1.82 1.87 9.88
C LYS A 129 -2.63 0.64 9.47
N SER A 130 -3.82 0.80 8.90
CA SER A 130 -4.59 -0.33 8.40
C SER A 130 -3.84 -1.04 7.27
N PRO A 131 -3.89 -2.38 7.20
CA PRO A 131 -3.23 -3.13 6.13
C PRO A 131 -3.69 -2.71 4.72
N ALA A 132 -4.98 -2.41 4.54
CA ALA A 132 -5.52 -1.93 3.28
C ALA A 132 -4.92 -0.57 2.86
N PHE A 133 -4.85 0.40 3.78
CA PHE A 133 -4.26 1.71 3.45
C PHE A 133 -2.76 1.61 3.18
N LEU A 134 -2.02 0.82 3.96
CA LEU A 134 -0.59 0.63 3.69
C LEU A 134 -0.34 -0.15 2.39
N SER A 135 -1.24 -1.05 2.00
CA SER A 135 -1.17 -1.71 0.69
C SER A 135 -1.47 -0.74 -0.47
N TYR A 136 -2.33 0.26 -0.26
CA TYR A 136 -2.52 1.36 -1.22
C TYR A 136 -1.22 2.13 -1.43
N ILE A 137 -0.54 2.50 -0.35
CA ILE A 137 0.76 3.19 -0.41
C ILE A 137 1.83 2.32 -1.06
N ALA A 138 1.91 1.04 -0.69
CA ALA A 138 2.84 0.09 -1.32
C ALA A 138 2.56 -0.05 -2.83
N SER A 139 1.30 0.00 -3.24
CA SER A 139 0.92 -0.07 -4.65
C SER A 139 1.33 1.18 -5.43
N GLN A 140 1.27 2.37 -4.81
CA GLN A 140 1.84 3.58 -5.41
C GLN A 140 3.34 3.43 -5.65
N ASN A 141 4.06 2.82 -4.71
CA ASN A 141 5.50 2.55 -4.86
C ASN A 141 5.79 1.51 -5.96
N ILE A 142 5.00 0.42 -6.03
CA ILE A 142 5.14 -0.61 -7.09
C ILE A 142 4.90 -0.02 -8.48
N LEU A 143 3.96 0.93 -8.58
CA LEU A 143 3.58 1.59 -9.83
C LEU A 143 4.44 2.82 -10.15
N ASP A 144 5.46 3.12 -9.33
CA ASP A 144 6.33 4.30 -9.45
C ASP A 144 5.54 5.61 -9.62
N SER A 145 4.51 5.77 -8.77
CA SER A 145 3.70 6.99 -8.73
C SER A 145 4.53 8.19 -8.28
N HIS A 146 4.15 9.38 -8.72
CA HIS A 146 4.81 10.63 -8.35
C HIS A 146 4.21 11.19 -7.07
N VAL A 147 4.99 11.98 -6.33
CA VAL A 147 4.50 12.69 -5.14
C VAL A 147 3.40 13.67 -5.53
N LEU A 148 2.29 13.68 -4.77
CA LEU A 148 1.14 14.54 -5.05
C LEU A 148 1.56 16.02 -5.00
N PHE A 149 1.14 16.79 -6.00
CA PHE A 149 1.48 18.21 -6.22
C PHE A 149 2.95 18.55 -6.50
N SER A 150 3.87 17.58 -6.45
CA SER A 150 5.29 17.86 -6.65
C SER A 150 5.54 18.60 -7.96
N LYS A 151 6.41 19.61 -7.88
CA LYS A 151 6.92 20.37 -9.03
C LYS A 151 8.06 19.65 -9.74
N THR A 152 8.57 18.58 -9.12
CA THR A 152 9.64 17.74 -9.65
C THR A 152 9.10 16.34 -9.96
N ASN A 153 9.81 15.58 -10.79
CA ASN A 153 9.42 14.20 -11.13
C ASN A 153 9.79 13.21 -10.01
N MET A 154 9.50 13.55 -8.75
CA MET A 154 9.87 12.76 -7.57
C MET A 154 8.91 11.59 -7.37
N SER A 155 9.45 10.39 -7.23
CA SER A 155 8.69 9.16 -6.94
C SER A 155 8.26 9.12 -5.47
N THR A 156 7.09 8.53 -5.18
CA THR A 156 6.59 8.37 -3.80
C THR A 156 7.54 7.57 -2.92
N ILE A 157 8.35 6.67 -3.49
CA ILE A 157 9.34 5.91 -2.74
C ILE A 157 10.40 6.82 -2.08
N THR A 158 10.71 7.95 -2.72
CA THR A 158 11.74 8.89 -2.28
C THR A 158 11.38 9.54 -0.95
N LEU A 159 10.09 9.75 -0.70
CA LEU A 159 9.58 10.28 0.57
C LEU A 159 10.05 9.45 1.77
N TYR A 160 10.20 8.14 1.60
CA TYR A 160 10.49 7.23 2.69
C TYR A 160 11.98 7.08 3.03
N GLN A 161 12.86 7.58 2.16
CA GLN A 161 14.31 7.46 2.29
C GLN A 161 14.86 8.27 3.48
N GLU A 162 15.88 7.74 4.17
CA GLU A 162 16.43 8.39 5.38
C GLU A 162 16.96 9.81 5.11
N TRP A 163 17.57 10.04 3.95
CA TRP A 163 18.09 11.36 3.57
C TRP A 163 16.98 12.37 3.27
N ALA A 164 15.80 11.90 2.85
CA ALA A 164 14.66 12.78 2.65
C ALA A 164 14.15 13.31 4.00
N ARG A 165 14.32 12.56 5.09
CA ARG A 165 13.73 12.79 6.44
C ARG A 165 14.23 14.02 7.22
N GLY A 166 15.12 14.87 6.68
CA GLY A 166 15.50 16.18 7.23
C GLY A 166 15.60 16.30 8.77
N THR A 167 15.26 17.47 9.33
CA THR A 167 15.14 17.71 10.79
C THR A 167 13.72 17.47 11.33
N ARG A 168 12.76 17.17 10.44
CA ARG A 168 11.34 16.89 10.71
C ARG A 168 10.90 15.76 9.79
N LYS A 169 9.93 14.95 10.18
CA LYS A 169 9.37 13.89 9.31
C LYS A 169 9.06 14.49 7.94
N ALA A 170 9.85 14.16 6.92
CA ALA A 170 9.70 14.72 5.57
C ALA A 170 8.42 14.31 4.85
N VAL A 171 7.60 13.53 5.53
CA VAL A 171 6.40 12.89 5.01
C VAL A 171 5.34 13.02 6.08
N GLU A 172 4.37 13.89 5.82
CA GLU A 172 3.19 14.03 6.66
C GLU A 172 1.97 13.58 5.86
N LEU A 173 1.09 12.82 6.54
CA LEU A 173 -0.23 12.52 6.00
C LEU A 173 -1.03 13.81 6.04
N HIS A 174 -1.33 14.35 4.87
CA HIS A 174 -2.14 15.54 4.72
C HIS A 174 -3.61 15.18 4.48
N HIS A 175 -4.52 15.93 5.11
CA HIS A 175 -5.96 15.81 4.85
C HIS A 175 -6.33 16.53 3.56
N LEU A 176 -6.68 15.80 2.50
CA LEU A 176 -7.12 16.40 1.24
C LEU A 176 -8.31 17.33 1.41
N TYR A 177 -9.27 16.99 2.27
CA TYR A 177 -10.21 17.98 2.80
C TYR A 177 -9.70 18.43 4.17
N PRO A 178 -9.21 19.67 4.30
CA PRO A 178 -8.58 20.14 5.53
C PRO A 178 -9.47 19.96 6.76
N LYS A 179 -8.83 19.59 7.87
CA LYS A 179 -9.52 19.28 9.11
C LYS A 179 -10.31 20.48 9.65
N ALA A 180 -9.75 21.68 9.55
CA ALA A 180 -10.40 22.92 9.99
C ALA A 180 -11.66 23.17 9.16
N TYR A 181 -11.56 23.20 7.83
CA TYR A 181 -12.71 23.29 6.91
C TYR A 181 -13.84 22.31 7.26
N LEU A 182 -13.54 21.02 7.38
CA LEU A 182 -14.55 20.00 7.66
C LEU A 182 -15.21 20.16 9.04
N LYS A 183 -14.47 20.63 10.04
CA LYS A 183 -15.00 20.84 11.39
C LYS A 183 -15.87 22.10 11.45
N GLU A 184 -15.39 23.20 10.87
CA GLU A 184 -16.00 24.52 11.00
C GLU A 184 -17.17 24.71 10.04
N SER A 185 -17.03 24.25 8.79
CA SER A 185 -18.06 24.42 7.76
C SER A 185 -19.13 23.33 7.79
N LEU A 186 -18.76 22.10 8.16
CA LEU A 186 -19.66 20.94 8.10
C LEU A 186 -19.96 20.29 9.46
N GLY A 187 -19.35 20.77 10.55
CA GLY A 187 -19.60 20.25 11.90
C GLY A 187 -19.18 18.78 12.10
N LEU A 188 -18.27 18.26 11.27
CA LEU A 188 -17.91 16.85 11.29
C LEU A 188 -17.05 16.49 12.50
N LYS A 189 -17.26 15.28 13.03
CA LYS A 189 -16.47 14.76 14.15
C LYS A 189 -15.15 14.15 13.68
N GLN A 190 -14.20 14.02 14.60
CA GLN A 190 -12.86 13.49 14.31
C GLN A 190 -12.87 12.15 13.56
N LYS A 191 -13.78 11.22 13.89
CA LYS A 191 -13.90 9.92 13.21
C LYS A 191 -14.35 10.05 11.75
N GLN A 192 -15.17 11.06 11.42
CA GLN A 192 -15.61 11.33 10.05
C GLN A 192 -14.52 12.04 9.24
N ILE A 193 -13.71 12.89 9.90
CA ILE A 193 -12.62 13.63 9.26
C ILE A 193 -11.40 12.74 8.98
N ASN A 194 -11.00 11.90 9.95
CA ASN A 194 -9.77 11.11 9.90
C ASN A 194 -9.87 9.84 9.05
N GLN A 195 -10.73 9.83 8.04
CA GLN A 195 -10.87 8.68 7.14
C GLN A 195 -9.59 8.51 6.33
N VAL A 196 -9.12 7.27 6.13
CA VAL A 196 -7.87 7.04 5.38
C VAL A 196 -7.96 7.52 3.93
N ALA A 197 -9.16 7.46 3.34
CA ALA A 197 -9.45 8.03 2.04
C ALA A 197 -9.46 9.57 2.01
N ASN A 198 -9.26 10.25 3.14
CA ASN A 198 -8.97 11.69 3.19
C ASN A 198 -7.47 11.99 3.28
N TYR A 199 -6.60 10.99 3.35
CA TYR A 199 -5.15 11.23 3.44
C TYR A 199 -4.43 11.10 2.11
N ALA A 200 -3.39 11.91 1.92
CA ALA A 200 -2.36 11.72 0.90
C ALA A 200 -1.00 12.08 1.49
N PHE A 201 0.07 11.57 0.88
CA PHE A 201 1.42 12.03 1.17
C PHE A 201 1.79 13.13 0.18
N ILE A 202 2.24 14.24 0.72
CA ILE A 202 2.72 15.42 -0.03
C ILE A 202 4.08 15.82 0.51
N GLU A 203 4.80 16.65 -0.24
CA GLU A 203 6.01 17.29 0.25
C GLU A 203 5.68 18.26 1.39
N TRP A 204 6.62 18.44 2.32
CA TRP A 204 6.40 19.34 3.46
C TRP A 204 6.18 20.80 3.04
N THR A 205 6.81 21.25 1.96
CA THR A 205 6.62 22.60 1.41
C THR A 205 5.20 22.76 0.88
N ASP A 206 4.68 21.78 0.15
CA ASP A 206 3.32 21.80 -0.37
C ASP A 206 2.29 21.76 0.78
N ASN A 207 2.60 21.05 1.86
CA ASN A 207 1.78 21.03 3.08
C ASN A 207 1.66 22.41 3.75
N MET A 208 2.68 23.27 3.62
CA MET A 208 2.59 24.64 4.13
C MET A 208 1.72 25.54 3.26
N ASP A 209 1.65 25.26 1.96
CA ASP A 209 0.89 26.06 0.99
C ASP A 209 -0.60 25.72 1.04
N ILE A 210 -0.97 24.50 1.45
CA ILE A 210 -2.38 24.12 1.62
C ILE A 210 -2.96 24.77 2.88
N SER A 211 -3.92 25.67 2.68
CA SER A 211 -4.63 26.39 3.73
C SER A 211 -5.67 25.52 4.46
N ASP A 212 -6.26 26.07 5.51
CA ASP A 212 -7.38 25.47 6.24
C ASP A 212 -8.72 25.48 5.45
N GLU A 213 -8.70 25.85 4.17
CA GLU A 213 -9.86 26.09 3.32
C GLU A 213 -10.32 24.86 2.53
N ALA A 214 -11.42 24.99 1.78
CA ALA A 214 -11.95 23.92 0.95
C ALA A 214 -10.99 23.57 -0.21
N PRO A 215 -10.99 22.31 -0.68
CA PRO A 215 -10.23 21.91 -1.89
C PRO A 215 -10.46 22.79 -3.11
N SER A 216 -11.70 23.28 -3.31
CA SER A 216 -12.02 24.19 -4.41
C SER A 216 -11.28 25.52 -4.38
N GLN A 217 -10.68 25.91 -3.24
CA GLN A 217 -9.88 27.13 -3.10
C GLN A 217 -8.40 26.85 -3.38
N TYR A 218 -7.80 25.88 -2.69
CA TYR A 218 -6.35 25.64 -2.81
C TYR A 218 -5.97 24.80 -4.04
N TYR A 219 -6.83 23.89 -4.51
CA TYR A 219 -6.48 22.96 -5.60
C TYR A 219 -6.13 23.67 -6.93
N PRO A 220 -6.86 24.72 -7.35
CA PRO A 220 -6.46 25.52 -8.51
C PRO A 220 -5.06 26.15 -8.38
N GLU A 221 -4.68 26.56 -7.17
CA GLU A 221 -3.36 27.14 -6.91
C GLU A 221 -2.25 26.07 -6.99
N MET A 222 -2.48 24.89 -6.39
CA MET A 222 -1.54 23.76 -6.40
C MET A 222 -1.33 23.16 -7.80
N THR A 223 -2.29 23.37 -8.71
CA THR A 223 -2.23 22.89 -10.09
C THR A 223 -1.92 24.00 -11.10
N ALA A 224 -1.72 25.24 -10.64
CA ALA A 224 -1.44 26.37 -11.51
C ALA A 224 -0.15 26.14 -12.33
N GLY A 225 -0.27 26.28 -13.65
CA GLY A 225 0.84 26.10 -14.58
C GLY A 225 1.18 24.65 -14.95
N LYS A 226 0.41 23.65 -14.47
CA LYS A 226 0.50 22.27 -14.95
C LYS A 226 -0.43 22.07 -16.16
N GLU A 227 -0.01 21.23 -17.11
CA GLU A 227 -0.85 20.85 -18.25
C GLU A 227 -2.00 19.92 -17.80
N GLU A 228 -3.14 19.93 -18.51
CA GLU A 228 -4.29 19.09 -18.14
C GLU A 228 -3.91 17.61 -18.07
N SER A 229 -3.08 17.12 -19.00
CA SER A 229 -2.62 15.73 -18.99
C SER A 229 -1.79 15.37 -17.76
N GLU A 230 -0.99 16.30 -17.25
CA GLU A 230 -0.20 16.13 -16.02
C GLU A 230 -1.12 16.09 -14.80
N ILE A 231 -2.12 16.97 -14.74
CA ILE A 231 -3.13 16.97 -13.68
C ILE A 231 -3.90 15.65 -13.69
N ARG A 232 -4.38 15.18 -14.85
CA ARG A 232 -5.10 13.90 -14.98
C ARG A 232 -4.26 12.72 -14.53
N LYS A 233 -2.97 12.70 -14.88
CA LYS A 233 -2.03 11.66 -14.45
C LYS A 233 -1.88 11.68 -12.93
N MET A 234 -1.65 12.85 -12.34
CA MET A 234 -1.53 13.02 -10.90
C MET A 234 -2.81 12.59 -10.16
N GLU A 235 -3.99 13.01 -10.64
CA GLU A 235 -5.28 12.58 -10.09
C GLU A 235 -5.40 11.06 -10.09
N ALA A 236 -5.07 10.42 -11.21
CA ALA A 236 -5.12 8.97 -11.37
C ALA A 236 -4.14 8.22 -10.47
N GLU A 237 -2.92 8.73 -10.27
CA GLU A 237 -1.90 8.14 -9.38
C GLU A 237 -2.28 8.24 -7.89
N HIS A 238 -3.12 9.22 -7.51
CA HIS A 238 -3.53 9.47 -6.12
C HIS A 238 -4.99 9.10 -5.81
N ALA A 239 -5.60 8.32 -6.70
CA ALA A 239 -7.00 7.89 -6.62
C ALA A 239 -8.00 9.05 -6.50
N LEU A 240 -7.65 10.25 -6.96
CA LEU A 240 -8.52 11.42 -6.91
C LEU A 240 -9.59 11.29 -8.01
N PRO A 241 -10.89 11.32 -7.67
CA PRO A 241 -11.95 11.42 -8.68
C PRO A 241 -11.81 12.72 -9.49
N ILE A 242 -12.19 12.68 -10.76
CA ILE A 242 -12.21 13.89 -11.60
C ILE A 242 -13.19 14.91 -10.98
N GLY A 243 -12.71 16.13 -10.74
CA GLY A 243 -13.51 17.21 -10.14
C GLY A 243 -13.74 17.03 -8.63
N TRP A 244 -12.90 16.22 -7.96
CA TRP A 244 -13.01 15.93 -6.53
C TRP A 244 -13.00 17.20 -5.68
N GLU A 245 -12.29 18.24 -6.09
CA GLU A 245 -12.15 19.50 -5.36
C GLU A 245 -13.49 20.22 -5.15
N ASN A 246 -14.48 19.93 -6.01
CA ASN A 246 -15.83 20.47 -5.98
C ASN A 246 -16.86 19.46 -5.44
N MET A 247 -16.46 18.24 -5.06
CA MET A 247 -17.37 17.23 -4.53
C MET A 247 -17.76 17.53 -3.08
N ASN A 248 -18.95 17.07 -2.68
CA ASN A 248 -19.23 16.93 -1.26
C ASN A 248 -18.33 15.84 -0.65
N TYR A 249 -17.95 16.03 0.61
CA TYR A 249 -16.95 15.20 1.28
C TYR A 249 -17.32 13.70 1.34
N GLU A 250 -18.59 13.36 1.54
CA GLU A 250 -19.03 11.96 1.61
C GLU A 250 -18.91 11.25 0.25
N SER A 251 -19.34 11.92 -0.82
CA SER A 251 -19.21 11.41 -2.18
C SER A 251 -17.74 11.25 -2.58
N PHE A 252 -16.91 12.24 -2.23
CA PHE A 252 -15.46 12.17 -2.40
C PHE A 252 -14.87 10.91 -1.75
N LEU A 253 -15.15 10.66 -0.47
CA LEU A 253 -14.66 9.47 0.23
C LEU A 253 -15.13 8.18 -0.44
N SER A 254 -16.40 8.12 -0.87
CA SER A 254 -16.97 6.96 -1.55
C SER A 254 -16.25 6.65 -2.87
N PHE A 255 -16.08 7.66 -3.73
CA PHE A 255 -15.39 7.49 -5.02
C PHE A 255 -13.89 7.21 -4.83
N ARG A 256 -13.22 7.92 -3.93
CA ARG A 256 -11.79 7.75 -3.70
C ARG A 256 -11.46 6.35 -3.18
N ARG A 257 -12.26 5.78 -2.27
CA ARG A 257 -12.05 4.38 -1.83
C ARG A 257 -12.11 3.37 -2.98
N LYS A 258 -13.03 3.56 -3.93
CA LYS A 258 -13.11 2.72 -5.14
C LYS A 258 -11.85 2.84 -5.98
N ASN A 259 -11.39 4.07 -6.23
CA ASN A 259 -10.17 4.32 -7.00
C ASN A 259 -8.92 3.77 -6.30
N MET A 260 -8.80 3.94 -4.98
CA MET A 260 -7.71 3.37 -4.17
C MET A 260 -7.68 1.84 -4.28
N ALA A 261 -8.84 1.18 -4.20
CA ALA A 261 -8.93 -0.27 -4.39
C ALA A 261 -8.46 -0.71 -5.78
N GLN A 262 -8.76 0.07 -6.83
CA GLN A 262 -8.24 -0.21 -8.18
C GLN A 262 -6.72 0.00 -8.29
N ILE A 263 -6.15 0.98 -7.58
CA ILE A 263 -4.69 1.15 -7.51
C ILE A 263 -4.04 -0.04 -6.80
N ILE A 264 -4.63 -0.53 -5.72
CA ILE A 264 -4.16 -1.75 -5.05
C ILE A 264 -4.22 -2.95 -6.01
N LYS A 265 -5.32 -3.10 -6.76
CA LYS A 265 -5.47 -4.15 -7.77
C LYS A 265 -4.39 -4.07 -8.85
N LYS A 266 -4.11 -2.87 -9.38
CA LYS A 266 -3.04 -2.64 -10.36
C LYS A 266 -1.66 -3.00 -9.81
N GLY A 267 -1.37 -2.64 -8.55
CA GLY A 267 -0.12 -3.04 -7.89
C GLY A 267 0.00 -4.56 -7.78
N TYR A 268 -1.07 -5.24 -7.35
CA TYR A 268 -1.14 -6.70 -7.32
C TYR A 268 -0.94 -7.34 -8.69
N GLU A 269 -1.61 -6.83 -9.72
CA GLU A 269 -1.50 -7.32 -11.10
C GLU A 269 -0.09 -7.11 -11.65
N LYS A 270 0.53 -5.95 -11.39
CA LYS A 270 1.90 -5.64 -11.82
C LYS A 270 2.90 -6.65 -11.24
N LEU A 271 2.82 -6.94 -9.94
CA LEU A 271 3.66 -7.96 -9.32
C LEU A 271 3.47 -9.33 -9.98
N ASN A 272 2.25 -9.66 -10.44
CA ASN A 272 1.93 -10.95 -11.03
C ASN A 272 2.19 -11.06 -12.54
N ALA A 273 2.30 -9.95 -13.25
CA ALA A 273 2.54 -9.90 -14.69
C ALA A 273 4.01 -10.16 -15.06
N ASP A 274 4.95 -9.87 -14.16
CA ASP A 274 6.37 -10.09 -14.40
C ASP A 274 6.66 -11.62 -14.33
N HIS A 275 6.93 -12.20 -15.50
CA HIS A 275 7.29 -13.60 -15.77
C HIS A 275 8.67 -13.67 -16.42
#